data_AF-A0AAE4ISE6-F1
#
_entry.id   AF-A0AAE4ISE6-F1
#
_cell.length_a   1.000
_cell.length_b   1.000
_cell.length_c   1.000
_cell.angle_alpha   90.00
_cell.angle_beta   90.00
_cell.angle_gamma   90.00
#
_symmetry.space_group_name_H-M   'P 1'
#
loop_
_entity.id
_entity.type
_entity.pdbx_description
1 polymer ?
#
loop_
_entity_poly.entity_id
_entity_poly.type
_entity_poly.pdbx_seq_one_letter_code
_entity_poly.pdbx_strand_id
1 'polypeptide(L)' 'AQFGVELGNIKWSPVKYKYPRWAGEYTEGKQKLYVNRGIGYIGFPGRVGMPPEITVIELKRA' A
#
# COMPACT_ATOMS: atom_id res chain seq x y z
N ALA A 1 7.23 0.92 -10.53
CA ALA A 1 8.29 0.02 -10.03
C ALA A 1 7.84 -0.51 -8.73
N GLN A 2 6.81 -1.32 -8.86
CA GLN A 2 6.10 -1.92 -7.75
C GLN A 2 5.91 -3.35 -8.19
N PHE A 3 6.62 -4.23 -7.49
CA PHE A 3 6.50 -5.66 -7.67
C PHE A 3 5.86 -6.20 -6.40
N GLY A 4 4.72 -6.82 -6.55
CA GLY A 4 4.00 -7.44 -5.45
C GLY A 4 3.17 -8.59 -5.96
N VAL A 5 2.87 -9.50 -5.04
CA VAL A 5 1.97 -10.62 -5.29
C VAL A 5 0.79 -10.43 -4.35
N GLU A 6 -0.40 -10.42 -4.92
CA GLU A 6 -1.66 -10.40 -4.19
C GLU A 6 -2.41 -11.70 -4.50
N LEU A 7 -2.41 -12.63 -3.53
CA LEU A 7 -3.05 -13.94 -3.61
C LEU A 7 -4.13 -13.99 -2.51
N GLY A 8 -5.36 -13.63 -2.87
CA GLY A 8 -6.46 -13.52 -1.92
C GLY A 8 -6.13 -12.52 -0.80
N ASN A 9 -6.00 -13.01 0.44
CA ASN A 9 -5.67 -12.20 1.61
C ASN A 9 -4.16 -11.97 1.81
N ILE A 10 -3.30 -12.60 1.00
CA ILE A 10 -1.85 -12.50 1.13
C ILE A 10 -1.33 -11.41 0.21
N LYS A 11 -0.76 -10.36 0.79
CA LYS A 11 -0.06 -9.28 0.08
C LYS A 11 1.42 -9.34 0.41
N TRP A 12 2.27 -9.53 -0.59
CA TRP A 12 3.71 -9.58 -0.42
C TRP A 12 4.42 -8.69 -1.45
N SER A 13 5.49 -8.02 -1.02
CA SER A 13 6.39 -7.27 -1.89
C SER A 13 7.78 -7.20 -1.25
N PRO A 14 8.88 -7.21 -2.04
CA PRO A 14 10.24 -7.04 -1.52
C PRO A 14 10.42 -5.72 -0.75
N VAL A 15 9.62 -4.70 -1.05
CA VAL A 15 9.66 -3.40 -0.37
C VAL A 15 9.40 -3.52 1.14
N LYS A 16 8.70 -4.59 1.58
CA LYS A 16 8.38 -4.84 2.99
C LYS A 16 9.61 -4.99 3.89
N TYR A 17 10.75 -5.42 3.32
CA TYR A 17 11.99 -5.61 4.06
C TYR A 17 12.71 -4.28 4.34
N LYS A 18 12.41 -3.23 3.57
CA LYS A 18 12.95 -1.89 3.75
C LYS A 18 11.97 -0.96 4.46
N TYR A 19 10.68 -1.09 4.19
CA TYR A 19 9.63 -0.24 4.74
C TYR A 19 8.61 -1.10 5.50
N PRO A 20 8.48 -0.93 6.83
CA PRO A 20 7.53 -1.71 7.63
C PRO A 20 6.07 -1.44 7.24
N ARG A 21 5.82 -0.26 6.65
CA ARG A 21 4.51 0.16 6.14
C ARG A 21 4.69 0.48 4.66
N TRP A 22 3.99 -0.24 3.78
CA TRP A 22 4.23 -0.17 2.34
C TRP A 22 2.97 -0.25 1.47
N ALA A 23 1.87 -0.81 1.98
CA ALA A 23 0.58 -0.80 1.30
C ALA A 23 -0.58 -1.10 2.26
N GLY A 24 -1.70 -0.41 2.07
CA GLY A 24 -2.96 -0.69 2.77
C GLY A 24 -3.12 0.04 4.10
N GLU A 25 -4.13 -0.38 4.87
CA GLU A 25 -4.46 0.20 6.16
C GLU A 25 -3.62 -0.43 7.29
N TYR A 26 -3.10 0.42 8.16
CA TYR A 26 -2.47 0.09 9.42
C TYR A 26 -3.24 0.75 10.55
N THR A 27 -3.46 0.03 11.65
CA THR A 27 -4.07 0.57 12.87
C THR A 27 -3.09 0.43 14.02
N GLU A 28 -2.83 1.53 14.72
CA GLU A 28 -1.96 1.60 15.89
C GLU A 28 -2.70 2.30 17.03
N GLY A 29 -3.21 1.51 17.98
CA GLY A 29 -4.08 2.00 19.04
C GLY A 29 -5.33 2.70 18.49
N LYS A 30 -5.43 4.02 18.71
CA LYS A 30 -6.54 4.86 18.21
C LYS A 30 -6.26 5.50 16.85
N GLN A 31 -5.07 5.32 16.29
CA GLN A 31 -4.65 5.94 15.04
C GLN A 31 -4.80 4.98 13.87
N LYS A 32 -5.24 5.51 12.72
CA LYS A 32 -5.31 4.81 11.44
C LYS A 32 -4.39 5.48 10.45
N LEU A 33 -3.64 4.67 9.71
CA LEU A 33 -2.74 5.12 8.64
C LEU A 33 -3.02 4.28 7.40
N TYR A 34 -3.39 4.94 6.31
CA TYR A 34 -3.51 4.28 5.01
C TYR A 34 -2.31 4.63 4.14
N VAL A 35 -1.57 3.63 3.68
CA VAL A 35 -0.44 3.81 2.77
C VAL A 35 -0.90 3.48 1.36
N ASN A 36 -1.10 4.52 0.56
CA ASN A 36 -1.49 4.39 -0.84
C ASN A 36 -0.28 3.96 -1.69
N ARG A 37 -0.47 2.98 -2.59
CA ARG A 37 0.59 2.51 -3.50
C ARG A 37 1.01 3.56 -4.54
N GLY A 38 0.16 4.53 -4.83
CA GLY A 38 0.45 5.68 -5.69
C GLY A 38 0.79 5.31 -7.13
N ILE A 39 1.27 6.31 -7.90
CA ILE A 39 1.72 6.16 -9.30
C ILE A 39 3.25 5.95 -9.44
N GLY A 40 4.01 6.19 -8.37
CA GLY A 40 5.47 6.16 -8.33
C GLY A 40 6.12 4.77 -8.37
N TYR A 41 7.45 4.76 -8.24
CA TYR A 41 8.28 3.60 -8.55
C TYR A 41 9.60 3.58 -7.75
N ILE A 42 9.98 2.44 -7.14
CA ILE A 42 11.32 2.18 -6.60
C ILE A 42 12.08 1.15 -7.48
N GLY A 43 13.15 1.57 -8.17
CA GLY A 43 14.11 0.69 -8.87
C GLY A 43 13.71 0.23 -10.28
N PHE A 44 12.70 -0.65 -10.41
CA PHE A 44 12.33 -1.32 -11.67
C PHE A 44 11.17 -0.65 -12.44
N PRO A 45 11.33 0.08 -13.56
CA PRO A 45 10.28 0.92 -14.17
C PRO A 45 9.08 0.16 -14.80
N GLY A 46 8.30 -0.56 -13.98
CA GLY A 46 7.09 -1.31 -14.32
C GLY A 46 6.23 -1.65 -13.09
N ARG A 47 5.05 -2.23 -13.30
CA ARG A 47 4.13 -2.67 -12.24
C ARG A 47 3.75 -4.12 -12.47
N VAL A 48 3.96 -4.97 -11.47
CA VAL A 48 3.58 -6.39 -11.52
C VAL A 48 2.84 -6.71 -10.24
N GLY A 49 1.58 -7.14 -10.37
CA GLY A 49 0.70 -7.48 -9.25
C GLY A 49 0.46 -6.34 -8.24
N MET A 50 0.63 -5.09 -8.66
CA MET A 50 0.42 -3.88 -7.84
C MET A 50 -0.31 -2.80 -8.66
N PRO A 51 -1.64 -2.90 -8.83
CA PRO A 51 -2.42 -1.88 -9.51
C PRO A 51 -2.39 -0.55 -8.74
N PRO A 52 -2.46 0.60 -9.43
CA PRO A 52 -2.64 1.89 -8.76
C PRO A 52 -4.00 1.95 -8.06
N GLU A 53 -4.08 2.72 -6.99
CA GLU A 53 -5.26 2.87 -6.15
C GLU A 53 -5.49 4.34 -5.81
N ILE A 54 -6.75 4.75 -5.69
CA ILE A 54 -7.15 6.07 -5.19
C ILE A 54 -7.86 5.84 -3.86
N THR A 55 -7.35 6.44 -2.79
CA THR A 55 -7.96 6.33 -1.46
C THR A 55 -8.89 7.51 -1.23
N VAL A 56 -10.14 7.23 -0.87
CA VAL A 56 -11.12 8.25 -0.46
C VAL A 56 -11.31 8.14 1.05
N ILE A 57 -11.04 9.24 1.77
CA ILE A 57 -11.28 9.34 3.21
C ILE A 57 -12.41 10.34 3.40
N GLU A 58 -13.59 9.84 3.77
CA GLU A 58 -14.75 10.67 4.07
C GLU A 58 -14.81 10.93 5.58
N LEU A 59 -14.75 12.20 5.97
CA LEU A 59 -14.87 12.60 7.38
C LEU A 59 -16.33 12.96 7.66
N LYS A 60 -16.88 12.38 8.73
CA LYS A 60 -18.21 12.70 9.23
C LYS A 60 -18.09 13.62 10.45
N ARG A 61 -19.09 14.47 10.66
CA ARG A 61 -19.21 15.22 11.93
C ARG A 61 -19.30 14.23 13.09
N ALA A 62 -18.72 14.63 14.22
CA ALA A 62 -18.87 13.94 15.49
C ALA A 62 -20.33 14.03 15.98
#